data_AF-A0A918GJ38-F1
#
_entry.id   AF-A0A918GJ38-F1
#
_cell.length_a   1.000
_cell.length_b   1.000
_cell.length_c   1.000
_cell.angle_alpha   90.00
_cell.angle_beta   90.00
_cell.angle_gamma   90.00
#
_symmetry.space_group_name_H-M   'P 1'
#
loop_
_entity.id
_entity.type
_entity.pdbx_description
1 polymer ?
#
loop_
_entity_poly.entity_id
_entity_poly.type
_entity_poly.pdbx_seq_one_letter_code
_entity_poly.pdbx_strand_id
1 'polypeptide(L)'
;MTVLLREAIGDRLRHTRTNQRRTLREVSRSARVSLGYLSEVERGRKEASSELLAAICDALDLPLAELMSHVASDIGALTSVEHGVPEQVPAEARSAPEHSDAGARAAIEGGRLVPAVVGDSLADLRLQPALHSIDSLGGARAFVAA
;
A
#
# COMPACT_ATOMS: atom_id res chain seq x y z
N MET A 1 -3.78 -17.75 11.49
CA MET A 1 -2.47 -17.52 10.86
C MET A 1 -2.50 -16.16 10.18
N THR A 2 -1.74 -15.19 10.68
CA THR A 2 -1.62 -13.88 10.02
C THR A 2 -0.90 -14.04 8.67
N VAL A 3 -1.58 -13.76 7.57
CA VAL A 3 -1.00 -13.78 6.23
C VAL A 3 -0.14 -12.54 6.04
N LEU A 4 1.09 -12.70 5.58
CA LEU A 4 1.96 -11.56 5.29
C LEU A 4 1.71 -11.05 3.88
N LEU A 5 1.75 -9.73 3.70
CA LEU A 5 1.43 -9.10 2.42
C LEU A 5 2.30 -9.65 1.27
N ARG A 6 3.61 -9.84 1.49
CA ARG A 6 4.52 -10.44 0.50
C ARG A 6 4.14 -11.86 0.09
N GLU A 7 3.51 -12.64 0.96
CA GLU A 7 3.09 -14.01 0.66
C GLU A 7 1.89 -13.96 -0.28
N ALA A 8 0.86 -13.17 0.05
CA ALA A 8 -0.31 -12.98 -0.80
C ALA A 8 0.06 -12.38 -2.18
N ILE A 9 0.94 -11.39 -2.21
CA ILE A 9 1.46 -10.83 -3.47
C ILE A 9 2.24 -11.90 -4.25
N GLY A 10 3.17 -12.59 -3.61
CA GLY A 10 4.00 -13.62 -4.22
C GLY A 10 3.17 -14.73 -4.87
N ASP A 11 2.14 -15.20 -4.16
CA ASP A 11 1.23 -16.23 -4.66
C ASP A 11 0.43 -15.76 -5.87
N ARG A 12 -0.07 -14.52 -5.88
CA ARG A 12 -0.78 -13.96 -7.06
C ARG A 12 0.11 -13.76 -8.27
N LEU A 13 1.34 -13.28 -8.07
CA LEU A 13 2.33 -13.18 -9.15
C LEU A 13 2.65 -14.55 -9.74
N ARG A 14 2.89 -15.53 -8.87
CA ARG A 14 3.15 -16.92 -9.27
C ARG A 14 1.98 -17.51 -10.04
N HIS A 15 0.77 -17.36 -9.53
CA HIS A 15 -0.46 -17.86 -10.14
C HIS A 15 -0.65 -17.28 -11.55
N THR A 16 -0.51 -15.96 -11.68
CA THR A 16 -0.59 -15.25 -12.97
C THR A 16 0.44 -15.79 -13.96
N ARG A 17 1.71 -15.87 -13.54
CA ARG A 17 2.79 -16.41 -14.38
C ARG A 17 2.49 -17.84 -14.85
N THR A 18 2.06 -18.71 -13.95
CA THR A 18 1.79 -20.12 -14.28
C THR A 18 0.57 -20.28 -15.19
N ASN A 19 -0.46 -19.46 -15.02
CA ASN A 19 -1.63 -19.46 -15.90
C ASN A 19 -1.27 -19.02 -17.33
N GLN A 20 -0.33 -18.08 -17.47
CA GLN A 20 0.25 -17.69 -18.75
C GLN A 20 1.22 -18.74 -19.32
N ARG A 21 1.50 -19.83 -18.60
CA ARG A 21 2.49 -20.87 -18.93
C ARG A 21 3.90 -20.32 -19.16
N ARG A 22 4.24 -19.21 -18.52
CA ARG A 22 5.55 -18.57 -18.64
C ARG A 22 6.53 -19.07 -17.59
N THR A 23 7.79 -19.17 -17.96
CA THR A 23 8.84 -19.60 -17.04
C THR A 23 9.34 -18.45 -16.16
N LEU A 24 9.89 -18.75 -14.99
CA LEU A 24 10.58 -17.75 -14.15
C LEU A 24 11.66 -17.00 -14.94
N ARG A 25 12.37 -17.68 -15.85
CA ARG A 25 13.44 -17.12 -16.67
C ARG A 25 12.93 -16.10 -17.68
N GLU A 26 11.78 -16.36 -18.31
CA GLU A 26 11.14 -15.43 -19.24
C GLU A 26 10.73 -14.15 -18.52
N VAL A 27 10.00 -14.27 -17.41
CA VAL A 27 9.48 -13.11 -16.67
C VAL A 27 10.63 -12.33 -16.03
N SER A 28 11.59 -13.00 -15.40
CA SER A 28 12.73 -12.31 -14.78
C SER A 28 13.55 -11.51 -15.79
N ARG A 29 13.69 -12.04 -17.02
CA ARG A 29 14.37 -11.33 -18.11
C ARG A 29 13.61 -10.07 -18.53
N SER A 30 12.29 -10.16 -18.74
CA SER A 30 11.46 -9.01 -19.09
C SER A 30 11.43 -7.95 -17.99
N ALA A 31 11.32 -8.38 -16.73
CA ALA A 31 11.31 -7.50 -15.55
C ALA A 31 12.71 -6.97 -15.16
N ARG A 32 13.78 -7.40 -15.85
CA ARG A 32 15.18 -7.03 -15.56
C ARG A 32 15.62 -7.33 -14.12
N VAL A 33 15.11 -8.43 -13.55
CA VAL A 33 15.49 -8.95 -12.23
C VAL A 33 16.18 -10.31 -12.36
N SER A 34 16.90 -10.73 -11.31
CA SER A 34 17.46 -12.07 -11.31
C SER A 34 16.38 -13.13 -11.14
N LEU A 35 16.55 -14.30 -11.77
CA LEU A 35 15.64 -15.44 -11.63
C LEU A 35 15.47 -15.85 -10.15
N GLY A 36 16.58 -15.89 -9.41
CA GLY A 36 16.57 -16.20 -7.98
C GLY A 36 15.77 -15.17 -7.17
N TYR A 37 15.89 -13.87 -7.49
CA TYR A 37 15.11 -12.83 -6.83
C TYR A 37 13.61 -13.00 -7.08
N LEU A 38 13.19 -13.17 -8.34
CA LEU A 38 11.77 -13.41 -8.66
C LEU A 38 11.24 -14.67 -7.97
N SER A 39 12.05 -15.73 -7.89
CA SER A 39 11.67 -16.95 -7.18
C SER A 39 11.45 -16.72 -5.68
N GLU A 40 12.31 -15.92 -5.02
CA GLU A 40 12.11 -15.58 -3.60
C GLU A 40 10.87 -14.71 -3.40
N VAL A 41 10.59 -13.77 -4.32
CA VAL A 41 9.37 -12.94 -4.29
C VAL A 41 8.11 -13.79 -4.44
N GLU A 42 8.04 -14.68 -5.44
CA GLU A 42 6.91 -15.59 -5.66
C GLU A 42 6.64 -16.55 -4.49
N ARG A 43 7.62 -16.74 -3.61
CA ARG A 43 7.51 -17.58 -2.40
C ARG A 43 7.26 -16.77 -1.13
N GLY A 44 7.04 -15.46 -1.23
CA GLY A 44 6.86 -14.58 -0.08
C GLY A 44 8.08 -14.50 0.84
N ARG A 45 9.29 -14.73 0.31
CA ARG A 45 10.54 -14.66 1.09
C ARG A 45 11.20 -13.28 1.03
N LYS A 46 10.80 -12.45 0.08
CA LYS A 46 11.27 -11.07 -0.07
C LYS A 46 10.12 -10.10 -0.27
N GLU A 47 10.26 -8.94 0.34
CA GLU A 47 9.46 -7.75 0.04
C GLU A 47 10.05 -7.11 -1.23
N ALA A 48 9.26 -7.02 -2.29
CA ALA A 48 9.66 -6.29 -3.49
C ALA A 48 9.50 -4.78 -3.25
N SER A 49 10.46 -3.97 -3.71
CA SER A 49 10.21 -2.53 -3.78
C SER A 49 9.07 -2.24 -4.75
N SER A 50 8.43 -1.08 -4.62
CA SER A 50 7.33 -0.69 -5.49
C SER A 50 7.75 -0.67 -6.97
N GLU A 51 8.98 -0.25 -7.27
CA GLU A 51 9.55 -0.24 -8.62
C GLU A 51 9.74 -1.66 -9.18
N LEU A 52 10.26 -2.58 -8.36
CA LEU A 52 10.44 -3.96 -8.77
C LEU A 52 9.10 -4.69 -8.93
N LEU A 53 8.14 -4.41 -8.06
CA LEU A 53 6.79 -4.94 -8.18
C LEU A 53 6.13 -4.46 -9.47
N ALA A 54 6.23 -3.16 -9.80
CA ALA A 54 5.74 -2.60 -11.04
C ALA A 54 6.40 -3.27 -12.26
N ALA A 55 7.72 -3.43 -12.28
CA ALA A 55 8.43 -4.09 -13.38
C ALA A 55 8.01 -5.56 -13.58
N ILE A 56 7.72 -6.29 -12.49
CA ILE A 56 7.22 -7.67 -12.56
C ILE A 56 5.77 -7.69 -13.08
N CYS A 57 4.92 -6.77 -12.63
CA CYS A 57 3.54 -6.63 -13.10
C CYS A 57 3.50 -6.32 -14.60
N ASP A 58 4.30 -5.36 -15.06
CA ASP A 58 4.44 -5.02 -16.47
C ASP A 58 4.94 -6.22 -17.29
N ALA A 59 5.93 -6.95 -16.77
CA ALA A 59 6.44 -8.14 -17.44
C ALA A 59 5.41 -9.26 -17.55
N LEU A 60 4.37 -9.27 -16.72
CA LEU A 60 3.26 -10.21 -16.71
C LEU A 60 1.99 -9.66 -17.39
N ASP A 61 2.03 -8.46 -17.96
CA ASP A 61 0.83 -7.77 -18.48
C ASP A 61 -0.32 -7.73 -17.45
N LEU A 62 0.03 -7.59 -16.16
CA LEU A 62 -0.91 -7.58 -15.04
C LEU A 62 -1.01 -6.16 -14.46
N PRO A 63 -2.16 -5.49 -14.53
CA PRO A 63 -2.33 -4.18 -13.90
C PRO A 63 -2.11 -4.25 -12.39
N LEU A 64 -1.30 -3.33 -11.83
CA LEU A 64 -1.03 -3.31 -10.39
C LEU A 64 -2.31 -3.19 -9.54
N ALA A 65 -3.29 -2.41 -10.02
CA ALA A 65 -4.58 -2.26 -9.33
C ALA A 65 -5.37 -3.57 -9.27
N GLU A 66 -5.29 -4.39 -10.31
CA GLU A 66 -5.91 -5.71 -10.35
C GLU A 66 -5.22 -6.66 -9.35
N LEU A 67 -3.88 -6.68 -9.35
CA LEU A 67 -3.11 -7.44 -8.37
C LEU A 67 -3.50 -7.09 -6.93
N MET A 68 -3.55 -5.79 -6.60
CA MET A 68 -3.89 -5.34 -5.24
C MET A 68 -5.34 -5.69 -4.85
N SER A 69 -6.28 -5.58 -5.79
CA SER A 69 -7.69 -5.95 -5.57
C SER A 69 -7.84 -7.45 -5.26
N HIS A 70 -7.10 -8.29 -5.98
CA HIS A 70 -7.06 -9.73 -5.75
C HIS A 70 -6.41 -10.08 -4.41
N VAL A 71 -5.32 -9.41 -4.03
CA VAL A 71 -4.64 -9.59 -2.74
C VAL A 71 -5.53 -9.19 -1.57
N ALA A 72 -6.20 -8.04 -1.66
CA ALA A 72 -7.14 -7.58 -0.63
C ALA A 72 -8.29 -8.59 -0.43
N SER A 73 -8.79 -9.14 -1.54
CA SER A 73 -9.87 -10.15 -1.52
C SER A 73 -9.42 -11.46 -0.86
N ASP A 74 -8.21 -11.95 -1.15
CA ASP A 74 -7.68 -13.18 -0.54
C ASP A 74 -7.47 -13.04 0.95
N ILE A 75 -6.85 -11.92 1.37
CA ILE A 75 -6.64 -11.63 2.79
C ILE A 75 -7.99 -11.54 3.50
N GLY A 76 -8.95 -10.79 2.94
CA GLY A 76 -10.29 -10.66 3.51
C GLY A 76 -11.04 -11.98 3.65
N ALA A 77 -10.91 -12.88 2.67
CA ALA A 77 -11.49 -14.22 2.74
C ALA A 77 -10.88 -15.05 3.87
N LEU A 78 -9.56 -15.04 4.02
CA LEU A 78 -8.85 -15.78 5.07
C LEU A 78 -9.18 -15.23 6.46
N THR A 79 -9.24 -13.91 6.60
CA THR A 79 -9.67 -13.23 7.82
C THR A 79 -11.11 -13.58 8.19
N SER A 80 -12.04 -13.60 7.23
CA SER A 80 -13.45 -13.94 7.49
C SER A 80 -13.64 -15.39 7.99
N VAL A 81 -12.84 -16.33 7.48
CA VAL A 81 -12.87 -17.74 7.92
C VAL A 81 -12.36 -17.89 9.36
N GLU A 82 -11.36 -17.10 9.76
CA GLU A 82 -10.83 -17.13 11.12
C GLU A 82 -11.79 -16.53 12.16
N HIS A 83 -12.72 -15.68 11.74
CA HIS A 83 -13.52 -14.85 12.65
C HIS A 83 -14.92 -15.38 12.94
N GLY A 84 -15.31 -16.53 12.38
CA GLY A 84 -16.59 -17.19 12.70
C GLY A 84 -17.78 -16.22 12.75
N VAL A 85 -18.07 -15.60 11.60
CA VAL A 85 -19.14 -14.61 11.31
C VAL A 85 -20.29 -14.54 12.35
N PRO A 86 -20.61 -13.35 12.88
CA PRO A 86 -21.96 -12.83 12.79
C PRO A 86 -22.08 -11.93 11.55
N GLU A 87 -23.14 -12.22 10.82
CA GLU A 87 -23.71 -11.61 9.64
C GLU A 87 -23.22 -10.19 9.30
N GLN A 88 -22.67 -10.03 8.09
CA GLN A 88 -22.54 -8.71 7.49
C GLN A 88 -23.96 -8.16 7.28
N VAL A 89 -24.31 -7.12 8.05
CA VAL A 89 -25.55 -6.37 7.85
C VAL A 89 -25.60 -5.88 6.40
N PRO A 90 -26.69 -6.12 5.65
CA PRO A 90 -26.84 -5.67 4.28
C PRO A 90 -26.57 -4.17 4.17
N ALA A 91 -25.78 -3.80 3.16
CA ALA A 91 -25.56 -2.43 2.75
C ALA A 91 -26.85 -1.82 2.18
N GLU A 92 -27.80 -1.47 3.05
CA GLU A 92 -28.90 -0.57 2.69
C GLU A 92 -28.42 0.87 2.76
N ALA A 93 -28.57 1.55 1.61
CA ALA A 93 -28.51 2.99 1.39
C ALA A 93 -27.24 3.71 1.86
N ARG A 94 -26.34 3.95 0.89
CA ARG A 94 -25.44 5.12 0.91
C ARG A 94 -26.28 6.40 0.90
N SER A 95 -26.76 6.83 2.06
CA SER A 95 -26.96 8.25 2.35
C SER A 95 -25.67 8.78 2.98
N ALA A 96 -25.16 9.86 2.41
CA ALA A 96 -23.89 10.51 2.76
C ALA A 96 -23.71 10.72 4.28
N PRO A 97 -22.48 10.63 4.82
CA PRO A 97 -22.24 11.02 6.20
C PRO A 97 -22.04 12.54 6.28
N GLU A 98 -23.01 13.20 6.91
CA GLU A 98 -22.79 14.46 7.62
C GLU A 98 -21.71 14.23 8.69
N HIS A 99 -20.72 15.12 8.70
CA HIS A 99 -19.60 15.06 9.63
C HIS A 99 -20.04 15.59 11.00
N SER A 100 -20.08 14.72 12.01
CA SER A 100 -20.16 15.15 13.40
C SER A 100 -18.88 14.77 14.14
N ASP A 101 -18.18 15.83 14.52
CA ASP A 101 -17.04 15.94 15.41
C ASP A 101 -17.17 15.10 16.70
N ALA A 102 -16.15 14.31 17.01
CA ALA A 102 -15.86 13.85 18.38
C ALA A 102 -14.39 13.42 18.48
N GLY A 103 -13.57 14.33 18.98
CA GLY A 103 -12.12 14.23 19.00
C GLY A 103 -11.53 13.25 20.01
N ALA A 104 -10.34 12.77 19.64
CA ALA A 104 -9.25 12.49 20.56
C ALA A 104 -7.95 12.93 19.87
N ARG A 105 -7.55 14.19 20.08
CA ARG A 105 -6.33 14.80 19.53
C ARG A 105 -5.13 14.33 20.35
N ALA A 106 -4.32 13.43 19.80
CA ALA A 106 -2.94 13.29 20.25
C ALA A 106 -2.16 14.53 19.79
N ALA A 107 -1.80 15.40 20.73
CA ALA A 107 -1.03 16.60 20.48
C ALA A 107 0.43 16.23 20.22
N ILE A 108 0.90 16.49 18.99
CA ILE A 108 2.32 16.62 18.67
C ILE A 108 2.68 18.11 18.77
N GLU A 109 3.66 18.42 19.61
CA GLU A 109 4.09 19.79 19.90
C GLU A 109 4.78 20.38 18.66
N GLY A 110 4.14 21.36 18.01
CA GLY A 110 4.74 22.10 16.89
C GLY A 110 3.86 22.37 15.65
N GLY A 111 2.57 22.04 15.62
CA GLY A 111 1.73 22.36 14.45
C GLY A 111 0.22 22.23 14.69
N ARG A 112 -0.56 23.12 14.07
CA ARG A 112 -2.02 23.02 14.04
C ARG A 112 -2.42 21.94 13.02
N LEU A 113 -3.11 20.89 13.48
CA LEU A 113 -3.80 19.97 12.59
C LEU A 113 -4.87 20.75 11.82
N VAL A 114 -4.59 21.06 10.55
CA VAL A 114 -5.64 21.38 9.57
C VAL A 114 -6.43 20.10 9.30
N PRO A 115 -7.74 20.20 8.98
CA PRO A 115 -8.52 19.04 8.54
C PRO A 115 -7.76 18.35 7.41
N ALA A 116 -7.17 17.20 7.72
CA ALA A 116 -6.30 16.51 6.79
C ALA A 116 -7.22 15.86 5.74
N VAL A 117 -7.11 16.37 4.52
CA VAL A 117 -7.67 15.77 3.29
C VAL A 117 -9.18 15.93 3.14
N VAL A 118 -9.59 16.76 2.16
CA VAL A 118 -10.92 16.66 1.54
C VAL A 118 -10.74 15.74 0.34
N GLY A 119 -10.98 14.44 0.55
CA GLY A 119 -10.78 13.43 -0.49
C GLY A 119 -10.55 12.03 0.05
N ASP A 120 -11.27 11.04 -0.48
CA ASP A 120 -11.10 9.62 -0.17
C ASP A 120 -10.23 8.89 -1.22
N SER A 121 -9.65 9.63 -2.17
CA SER A 121 -8.93 9.06 -3.31
C SER A 121 -7.43 9.38 -3.30
N LEU A 122 -6.62 8.41 -3.76
CA LEU A 122 -5.20 8.62 -4.07
C LEU A 122 -4.98 9.74 -5.12
N ALA A 123 -6.01 10.08 -5.90
CA ALA A 123 -5.98 11.21 -6.82
C ALA A 123 -5.82 12.56 -6.09
N ASP A 124 -6.41 12.69 -4.91
CA ASP A 124 -6.40 13.92 -4.12
C ASP A 124 -5.02 14.19 -3.51
N LEU A 125 -4.26 13.11 -3.23
CA LEU A 125 -2.90 13.18 -2.71
C LEU A 125 -1.87 13.68 -3.74
N ARG A 126 -2.12 13.45 -5.04
CA ARG A 126 -1.24 13.89 -6.14
C ARG A 126 -1.31 15.39 -6.44
N LEU A 127 -2.31 16.09 -5.91
CA LEU A 127 -2.52 17.52 -6.14
C LEU A 127 -1.70 18.42 -5.18
N GLN A 128 -0.85 17.86 -4.31
CA GLN A 128 -0.01 18.66 -3.42
C GLN A 128 1.32 19.06 -4.08
N PRO A 129 1.62 20.37 -4.24
CA PRO A 129 2.95 20.82 -4.59
C PRO A 129 3.84 20.80 -3.33
N ALA A 130 4.99 20.14 -3.45
CA ALA A 130 6.16 20.21 -2.59
C ALA A 130 5.97 19.91 -1.10
N LEU A 131 6.45 18.73 -0.69
CA LEU A 131 7.08 18.56 0.63
C LEU A 131 8.09 19.71 0.81
N HIS A 132 7.72 20.75 1.56
CA HIS A 132 8.68 21.76 1.98
C HIS A 132 9.63 21.08 2.95
N SER A 133 10.88 20.93 2.49
CA SER A 133 12.04 20.59 3.30
C SER A 133 11.96 21.35 4.63
N ILE A 134 12.06 20.63 5.74
CA ILE A 134 12.28 21.22 7.06
C ILE A 134 13.75 21.67 7.10
N ASP A 135 14.07 22.75 6.39
CA ASP A 135 15.33 23.45 6.58
C ASP A 135 15.21 24.31 7.83
N SER A 136 15.70 23.80 8.96
CA SER A 136 16.59 24.54 9.87
C SER A 136 16.95 23.71 11.11
N LEU A 137 17.97 22.88 10.98
CA LEU A 137 18.83 22.55 12.12
C LEU A 137 20.04 23.51 12.08
N GLY A 138 20.03 24.48 12.99
CA GLY A 138 21.24 25.11 13.54
C GLY A 138 21.70 26.42 12.89
N GLY A 139 21.71 27.50 13.69
CA GLY A 139 22.49 28.69 13.34
C GLY A 139 22.15 29.98 14.07
N ALA A 140 22.44 30.05 15.38
CA ALA A 140 22.81 31.24 16.17
C ALA A 140 22.13 32.61 15.92
N ARG A 141 21.51 33.18 16.97
CA ARG A 141 21.91 34.45 17.63
C ARG A 141 20.79 35.06 18.51
N ALA A 142 21.15 35.43 19.75
CA ALA A 142 20.72 36.63 20.49
C ALA A 142 21.44 36.55 21.87
N PHE A 143 22.45 37.35 22.22
CA PHE A 143 22.43 38.79 22.50
C PHE A 143 21.29 39.21 23.45
N VAL A 144 21.61 39.31 24.74
CA VAL A 144 20.95 40.12 25.79
C VAL A 144 22.11 40.48 26.75
N ALA A 145 22.70 41.68 26.71
CA ALA A 145 22.25 42.94 27.30
C ALA A 145 22.14 42.93 28.83
N ALA A 146 23.23 43.30 29.52
CA ALA A 146 23.27 44.17 30.71
C ALA A 146 24.73 44.61 30.95
#